data_AF-A0A5S5DEP7-F1
#
_entry.id   AF-A0A5S5DEP7-F1
#
_cell.length_a   1.000
_cell.length_b   1.000
_cell.length_c   1.000
_cell.angle_alpha   90.00
_cell.angle_beta   90.00
_cell.angle_gamma   90.00
#
_symmetry.space_group_name_H-M   'P 1'
#
loop_
_entity.id
_entity.type
_entity.pdbx_description
1 polymer ?
#
loop_
_entity_poly.entity_id
_entity_poly.type
_entity_poly.pdbx_seq_one_letter_code
_entity_poly.pdbx_strand_id
1 'polypeptide(L)' 'MTSSDLSLTALNIDADFIKQAKGMGLETLGDIMDIKLPDLRKKKGFNYIWYSALLEILERLGLLEEFERRQL' A
#
# COMPACT_ATOMS: atom_id res chain seq x y z
N MET A 1 10.17 -9.38 -14.48
CA MET A 1 8.95 -9.96 -13.87
C MET A 1 9.15 -9.85 -12.37
N THR A 2 8.85 -8.68 -11.82
CA THR A 2 9.51 -8.15 -10.62
C THR A 2 8.46 -7.65 -9.63
N SER A 3 8.39 -8.27 -8.45
CA SER A 3 7.76 -7.77 -7.21
C SER A 3 6.24 -7.49 -7.15
N SER A 4 5.48 -7.55 -8.26
CA SER A 4 4.04 -7.23 -8.27
C SER A 4 3.14 -8.22 -7.52
N ASP A 5 3.51 -9.50 -7.43
CA ASP A 5 2.69 -10.56 -6.82
C ASP A 5 2.99 -10.80 -5.33
N LEU A 6 3.79 -9.95 -4.70
CA LEU A 6 4.13 -10.16 -3.28
C LEU A 6 2.92 -9.82 -2.40
N SER A 7 2.32 -10.85 -1.81
CA SER A 7 1.24 -10.70 -0.86
C SER A 7 1.68 -9.85 0.33
N LEU A 8 0.81 -8.91 0.75
CA LEU A 8 1.04 -8.11 1.95
C LEU A 8 1.19 -8.96 3.22
N THR A 9 0.65 -10.18 3.24
CA THR A 9 0.80 -11.12 4.36
C THR A 9 2.18 -11.76 4.45
N ALA A 10 2.96 -11.75 3.36
CA ALA A 10 4.32 -12.28 3.33
C ALA A 10 5.34 -11.22 3.81
N LEU A 11 4.94 -9.96 3.77
CA LEU A 11 5.66 -8.86 4.38
C LEU A 11 5.28 -8.87 5.86
N ASN A 12 6.25 -8.89 6.76
CA ASN A 12 6.05 -8.88 8.22
C ASN A 12 5.49 -7.52 8.71
N ILE A 13 4.33 -7.15 8.18
CA ILE A 13 3.59 -5.90 8.36
C ILE A 13 2.51 -6.15 9.42
N ASP A 14 2.12 -5.07 10.08
CA ASP A 14 1.01 -5.03 11.01
C ASP A 14 -0.28 -5.69 10.46
N ALA A 15 -0.90 -6.55 11.27
CA ALA A 15 -2.06 -7.33 10.87
C ALA A 15 -3.31 -6.47 10.65
N ASP A 16 -3.47 -5.37 11.39
CA ASP A 16 -4.58 -4.44 11.23
C ASP A 16 -4.43 -3.65 9.92
N PHE A 17 -3.20 -3.26 9.58
CA PHE A 17 -2.89 -2.67 8.27
C PHE A 17 -3.31 -3.59 7.13
N ILE A 18 -2.91 -4.87 7.17
CA ILE A 18 -3.24 -5.86 6.12
C ILE A 18 -4.75 -6.06 6.03
N LYS A 19 -5.45 -6.17 7.16
CA LYS A 19 -6.91 -6.33 7.19
C LYS A 19 -7.61 -5.13 6.54
N GLN A 20 -7.14 -3.93 6.82
CA GLN A 20 -7.68 -2.70 6.24
C GLN A 20 -7.34 -2.59 4.75
N ALA A 21 -6.13 -2.96 4.33
CA ALA A 21 -5.72 -3.04 2.93
C ALA A 21 -6.64 -3.98 2.12
N LYS A 22 -6.86 -5.19 2.64
CA LYS A 22 -7.81 -6.17 2.05
C LYS A 22 -9.22 -5.62 1.97
N GLY A 23 -9.68 -4.90 3.00
CA GLY A 23 -10.97 -4.21 2.99
C GLY A 23 -11.11 -3.15 1.89
N MET A 24 -9.99 -2.59 1.40
CA MET A 24 -9.94 -1.65 0.27
C MET A 24 -9.72 -2.35 -1.09
N GLY A 25 -9.59 -3.68 -1.10
CA GLY A 25 -9.26 -4.48 -2.28
C GLY A 25 -7.79 -4.38 -2.69
N LEU A 26 -6.90 -4.15 -1.72
CA LEU A 26 -5.44 -4.15 -1.90
C LEU A 26 -4.88 -5.40 -1.23
N GLU A 27 -4.43 -6.37 -2.02
CA GLU A 27 -3.97 -7.66 -1.50
C GLU A 27 -2.47 -7.86 -1.68
N THR A 28 -1.90 -7.20 -2.68
CA THR A 28 -0.49 -7.29 -3.04
C THR A 28 0.21 -5.93 -2.92
N LEU A 29 1.54 -5.98 -2.83
CA LEU A 29 2.37 -4.78 -2.97
C LEU A 29 2.18 -4.12 -4.34
N GLY A 30 1.94 -4.90 -5.40
CA GLY A 30 1.61 -4.37 -6.73
C GLY A 30 0.37 -3.49 -6.72
N ASP A 31 -0.72 -3.94 -6.09
CA ASP A 31 -1.96 -3.16 -5.97
C ASP A 31 -1.72 -1.80 -5.31
N ILE A 32 -0.87 -1.78 -4.28
CA ILE A 32 -0.47 -0.57 -3.58
C ILE A 32 0.38 0.33 -4.48
N MET A 33 1.33 -0.24 -5.21
CA MET A 33 2.24 0.54 -6.07
C MET A 33 1.56 1.09 -7.33
N ASP A 34 0.46 0.47 -7.76
CA ASP A 34 -0.25 0.84 -8.99
C ASP A 34 -1.47 1.74 -8.72
N ILE A 35 -2.04 1.71 -7.52
CA ILE A 35 -3.18 2.57 -7.18
C ILE A 35 -2.79 4.05 -7.15
N LYS A 36 -3.61 4.87 -7.79
CA LYS A 36 -3.46 6.33 -7.75
C LYS A 36 -4.06 6.91 -6.47
N LEU A 37 -3.38 7.90 -5.89
CA LEU A 37 -3.76 8.54 -4.63
C LEU A 37 -5.20 9.09 -4.63
N PRO A 38 -5.71 9.71 -5.72
CA PRO A 38 -7.12 10.13 -5.77
C PRO A 38 -8.10 8.96 -5.66
N ASP A 39 -7.76 7.79 -6.17
CA ASP A 39 -8.64 6.61 -6.12
C ASP A 39 -8.51 5.88 -4.79
N LEU A 40 -7.30 5.82 -4.24
CA LEU A 40 -7.06 5.34 -2.88
C LEU A 40 -7.87 6.14 -1.85
N ARG A 41 -7.90 7.46 -1.97
CA ARG A 41 -8.69 8.35 -1.08
C ARG A 41 -10.19 8.11 -1.13
N LYS A 42 -10.72 7.54 -2.23
CA LYS A 42 -12.14 7.21 -2.37
C LYS A 42 -12.50 5.85 -1.77
N LYS A 43 -11.51 5.00 -1.43
CA LYS A 43 -11.77 3.66 -0.90
C LYS A 43 -12.39 3.75 0.50
N LYS A 44 -13.45 2.97 0.73
CA LYS A 44 -14.06 2.81 2.05
C LYS A 44 -13.07 2.06 2.95
N GLY A 45 -12.50 2.76 3.92
CA GLY A 45 -11.41 2.26 4.74
C GLY A 45 -10.14 3.10 4.62
N PHE A 46 -10.03 4.02 3.66
CA PHE A 46 -8.93 4.97 3.65
C PHE A 46 -9.04 5.94 4.82
N ASN A 47 -7.92 6.16 5.51
CA ASN A 47 -7.75 7.26 6.45
C ASN A 47 -6.28 7.67 6.51
N TYR A 48 -6.00 8.87 7.03
CA TYR A 48 -4.64 9.40 7.06
C TYR A 48 -3.70 8.63 7.99
N ILE A 49 -4.20 7.98 9.04
CA ILE A 49 -3.37 7.16 9.94
C ILE A 49 -2.83 5.93 9.18
N TRP A 50 -3.71 5.25 8.46
CA TRP A 50 -3.35 4.11 7.62
C TRP A 50 -2.44 4.53 6.46
N TYR A 51 -2.69 5.72 5.88
CA TYR A 51 -1.83 6.26 4.84
C TYR A 51 -0.41 6.57 5.35
N SER A 52 -0.27 7.16 6.55
CA SER A 52 1.04 7.37 7.16
C SER A 52 1.76 6.03 7.40
N ALA A 53 1.06 5.03 7.93
CA ALA A 53 1.62 3.69 8.10
C ALA A 53 2.05 3.07 6.77
N LEU A 54 1.28 3.26 5.70
CA LEU A 54 1.65 2.83 4.35
C LEU A 54 2.98 3.46 3.92
N LEU A 55 3.14 4.77 4.09
CA LEU A 55 4.37 5.46 3.69
C LEU A 55 5.59 4.95 4.48
N GLU A 56 5.45 4.74 5.80
CA GLU A 56 6.51 4.16 6.62
C GLU A 56 6.89 2.74 6.18
N ILE A 57 5.91 1.91 5.80
CA ILE A 57 6.15 0.56 5.26
C ILE A 57 6.91 0.65 3.95
N LEU A 58 6.48 1.52 3.02
CA LEU A 58 7.15 1.71 1.74
C LEU A 58 8.56 2.25 1.90
N GLU A 59 8.80 3.13 2.88
CA GLU A 59 10.14 3.63 3.21
C GLU A 59 11.06 2.50 3.69
N ARG A 60 10.57 1.66 4.61
CA ARG A 60 11.32 0.49 5.11
C ARG A 60 11.65 -0.53 4.01
N LEU A 61 10.79 -0.62 2.99
CA LEU A 61 10.99 -1.48 1.82
C LEU A 61 11.82 -0.81 0.71
N GLY A 62 12.18 0.47 0.84
CA GLY A 62 12.90 1.23 -0.17
C GLY A 62 12.07 1.58 -1.41
N LEU A 63 10.74 1.57 -1.30
CA LEU A 63 9.78 1.75 -2.40
C LEU A 63 9.05 3.09 -2.36
N LEU A 64 9.21 3.87 -1.30
CA LEU A 64 8.51 5.14 -1.11
C LEU A 64 8.74 6.11 -2.27
N GLU A 65 10.00 6.32 -2.66
CA GLU A 65 10.34 7.24 -3.75
C GLU A 65 9.69 6.82 -5.07
N GLU A 66 9.68 5.52 -5.36
CA GLU A 66 9.03 4.98 -6.57
C GLU A 66 7.51 5.19 -6.51
N PHE A 67 6.90 4.91 -5.36
CA PHE A 67 5.47 5.12 -5.16
C PHE A 67 5.10 6.59 -5.41
N GLU A 68 5.82 7.54 -4.79
CA GLU A 68 5.57 8.98 -4.95
C GLU A 68 5.73 9.44 -6.41
N ARG A 69 6.79 8.98 -7.10
CA ARG A 69 6.98 9.26 -8.54
C ARG A 69 5.82 8.76 -9.39
N ARG A 70 5.20 7.63 -9.03
CA ARG A 70 4.02 7.09 -9.71
C ARG A 70 2.73 7.85 -9.37
N GLN A 71 2.72 8.71 -8.35
CA GLN A 71 1.54 9.52 -8.00
C GLN A 71 1.49 10.87 -8.72
N LEU A 72 2.61 11.33 -9.27
CA LEU A 72 2.70 12.47 -10.19
C LEU A 72 2.03 12.14 -11.54
#